data_AF-A0A947FGJ9-F1
#
_entry.id   AF-A0A947FGJ9-F1
#
_cell.length_a   1.000
_cell.length_b   1.000
_cell.length_c   1.000
_cell.angle_alpha   90.00
_cell.angle_beta   90.00
_cell.angle_gamma   90.00
#
_symmetry.space_group_name_H-M   'P 1'
#
loop_
_entity.id
_entity.type
_entity.pdbx_description
1 polymer ?
#
loop_
_entity_poly.entity_id
_entity_poly.type
_entity_poly.pdbx_seq_one_letter_code
_entity_poly.pdbx_strand_id
1 'polypeptide(L)'
;MALNLVVMSLRSSTSTAEEPTAPELLPDFPLPGSINVCGESIPLENRRVLEMLDREFTIAVWDRAQVFLWLKRTGRYFPYIEEKLAEAGMPDELKYMAVAESALITDIKSRKRAVGLWQFMSRTGRRYGLRKNRSLDERLDFEQSTEAAIKYLQRLHDKFDNWTLALAAYN
;
A
#
# COMPACT_ATOMS: atom_id res chain seq x y z
N MET A 1 21.06 34.46 26.52
CA MET A 1 19.91 34.21 25.62
C MET A 1 19.04 33.18 26.33
N ALA A 2 17.95 33.67 26.92
CA ALA A 2 17.09 32.93 27.84
C ALA A 2 15.98 32.20 27.07
N LEU A 3 15.51 31.04 27.54
CA LEU A 3 14.19 30.91 28.21
C LEU A 3 13.82 29.44 28.47
N ASN A 4 13.59 29.17 29.75
CA ASN A 4 12.48 28.42 30.35
C ASN A 4 12.29 26.92 30.07
N LEU A 5 12.89 26.11 30.95
CA LEU A 5 12.25 24.92 31.52
C LEU A 5 10.89 25.33 32.14
N VAL A 6 9.79 24.76 31.63
CA VAL A 6 8.50 24.79 32.35
C VAL A 6 8.42 23.54 33.20
N VAL A 7 8.63 23.71 34.50
CA VAL A 7 8.27 22.73 35.54
C VAL A 7 6.78 22.90 35.80
N MET A 8 5.95 21.97 35.32
CA MET A 8 4.54 21.92 35.72
C MET A 8 4.41 21.22 37.07
N SER A 9 3.94 22.00 38.04
CA SER A 9 3.59 21.63 39.40
C SER A 9 2.51 20.54 39.42
N LEU A 10 2.80 19.42 40.10
CA LEU A 10 1.80 18.41 40.47
C LEU A 10 0.84 19.00 41.50
N ARG A 11 -0.38 19.33 41.07
CA ARG A 11 -1.52 19.47 41.97
C ARG A 11 -2.20 18.10 42.08
N SER A 12 -2.19 17.54 43.28
CA SER A 12 -3.02 16.39 43.66
C SER A 12 -4.49 16.78 43.55
N SER A 13 -5.11 16.47 42.41
CA SER A 13 -6.54 16.24 42.34
C SER A 13 -6.78 14.78 42.69
N THR A 14 -7.50 14.54 43.78
CA THR A 14 -8.07 13.23 44.14
C THR A 14 -8.82 12.68 42.93
N SER A 15 -8.20 11.74 42.22
CA SER A 15 -8.88 10.92 41.23
C SER A 15 -9.74 9.94 42.01
N THR A 16 -11.05 10.20 42.05
CA THR A 16 -12.02 9.11 42.13
C THR A 16 -11.66 8.17 41.01
N ALA A 17 -11.23 6.96 41.38
CA ALA A 17 -10.94 5.89 40.43
C ALA A 17 -12.22 5.64 39.62
N GLU A 18 -12.19 5.97 38.34
CA GLU A 18 -13.18 5.47 37.40
C GLU A 18 -13.14 3.94 37.48
N GLU A 19 -14.30 3.33 37.75
CA GLU A 19 -14.46 1.89 37.63
C GLU A 19 -13.97 1.44 36.25
N PRO A 20 -13.32 0.27 36.12
CA PRO A 20 -12.91 -0.25 34.82
C PRO A 20 -14.16 -0.39 33.96
N THR A 21 -14.33 0.54 33.03
CA THR A 21 -15.34 0.45 31.97
C THR A 21 -15.16 -0.91 31.31
N ALA A 22 -16.26 -1.66 31.21
CA ALA A 22 -16.30 -2.93 30.50
C ALA A 22 -15.52 -2.78 29.18
N PRO A 23 -14.70 -3.78 28.78
CA PRO A 23 -13.84 -3.66 27.61
C PRO A 23 -14.68 -3.12 26.46
N GLU A 24 -14.31 -1.94 25.98
CA GLU A 24 -14.99 -1.24 24.91
C GLU A 24 -15.14 -2.26 23.78
N LEU A 25 -16.39 -2.62 23.45
CA LEU A 25 -16.66 -3.62 22.42
C LEU A 25 -15.87 -3.23 21.18
N LEU A 26 -15.01 -4.14 20.71
CA LEU A 26 -14.21 -3.87 19.53
C LEU A 26 -15.15 -3.46 18.40
N PRO A 27 -14.88 -2.34 17.71
CA PRO A 27 -15.75 -1.90 16.62
C PRO A 27 -15.82 -2.98 15.55
N ASP A 28 -17.03 -3.42 15.25
CA ASP A 28 -17.31 -4.36 14.17
C ASP A 28 -17.39 -3.60 12.85
N PHE A 29 -16.58 -4.02 11.87
CA PHE A 29 -16.57 -3.43 10.54
C PHE A 29 -17.00 -4.51 9.55
N PRO A 30 -18.27 -4.53 9.13
CA PRO A 30 -18.76 -5.59 8.26
C PRO A 30 -18.08 -5.50 6.90
N LEU A 31 -17.60 -6.64 6.41
CA LEU A 31 -17.11 -6.75 5.04
C LEU A 31 -18.25 -6.57 4.04
N PRO A 32 -17.97 -5.98 2.86
CA PRO A 32 -18.95 -5.93 1.79
C PRO A 32 -19.29 -7.34 1.29
N GLY A 33 -20.54 -7.57 0.89
CA GLY A 33 -20.99 -8.86 0.37
C GLY A 33 -20.43 -9.23 -1.01
N SER A 34 -19.83 -8.27 -1.72
CA SER A 34 -19.18 -8.46 -3.02
C SER A 34 -18.08 -7.42 -3.21
N ILE A 35 -16.97 -7.80 -3.84
CA ILE A 35 -15.87 -6.91 -4.23
C ILE A 35 -15.46 -7.24 -5.65
N ASN A 36 -15.12 -6.20 -6.43
CA ASN A 36 -14.50 -6.34 -7.73
C ASN A 36 -13.12 -5.68 -7.73
N VAL A 37 -12.19 -6.26 -8.50
CA VAL A 37 -10.85 -5.71 -8.76
C VAL A 37 -10.60 -5.79 -10.26
N CYS A 38 -10.31 -4.66 -10.88
CA CYS A 38 -10.08 -4.48 -12.31
C CYS A 38 -11.21 -5.06 -13.18
N GLY A 39 -12.46 -4.93 -12.71
CA GLY A 39 -13.65 -5.48 -13.37
C GLY A 39 -13.90 -6.97 -13.09
N GLU A 40 -13.07 -7.63 -12.29
CA GLU A 40 -13.18 -9.04 -11.95
C GLU A 40 -13.74 -9.24 -10.55
N SER A 41 -14.69 -10.16 -10.39
CA SER A 41 -15.28 -10.44 -9.08
C SER A 41 -14.38 -11.33 -8.23
N ILE A 42 -14.20 -10.93 -6.97
CA ILE A 42 -13.45 -11.71 -5.98
C ILE A 42 -14.38 -12.79 -5.39
N PRO A 43 -13.98 -14.08 -5.38
CA PRO A 43 -14.84 -15.18 -4.94
C PRO A 43 -14.93 -15.27 -3.42
N LEU A 44 -15.76 -14.41 -2.81
CA LEU A 44 -15.94 -14.33 -1.35
C LEU A 44 -16.69 -15.53 -0.77
N GLU A 45 -17.31 -16.37 -1.60
CA GLU A 45 -17.89 -17.65 -1.20
C GLU A 45 -16.80 -18.64 -0.78
N ASN A 46 -15.57 -18.46 -1.27
CA ASN A 46 -14.43 -19.21 -0.81
C ASN A 46 -14.02 -18.70 0.58
N ARG A 47 -14.26 -19.53 1.60
CA ARG A 47 -13.96 -19.22 2.99
C ARG A 47 -12.55 -18.69 3.22
N ARG A 48 -11.55 -19.24 2.51
CA ARG A 48 -10.15 -18.80 2.65
C ARG A 48 -9.94 -17.39 2.11
N VAL A 49 -10.58 -17.04 1.01
CA VAL A 49 -10.49 -15.70 0.41
C VAL A 49 -11.17 -14.68 1.32
N LEU A 50 -12.35 -15.02 1.84
CA LEU A 50 -13.08 -14.19 2.80
C LEU A 50 -12.24 -13.95 4.07
N GLU A 51 -11.65 -14.99 4.66
CA GLU A 51 -10.80 -14.87 5.86
C GLU A 51 -9.53 -14.05 5.61
N MET A 52 -8.95 -14.14 4.41
CA MET A 52 -7.81 -13.31 4.03
C MET A 52 -8.21 -11.83 3.89
N LEU A 53 -9.33 -11.55 3.24
CA LEU A 53 -9.87 -10.19 3.14
C LEU A 53 -10.17 -9.60 4.52
N ASP A 54 -10.85 -10.37 5.38
CA ASP A 54 -11.17 -9.98 6.76
C ASP A 54 -9.92 -9.61 7.55
N ARG A 55 -8.88 -10.43 7.44
CA ARG A 55 -7.59 -10.18 8.07
C ARG A 55 -6.95 -8.87 7.59
N GLU A 56 -6.82 -8.68 6.28
CA GLU A 56 -6.18 -7.47 5.73
C GLU A 56 -6.98 -6.21 6.05
N PHE A 57 -8.31 -6.29 5.94
CA PHE A 57 -9.19 -5.18 6.28
C PHE A 57 -9.10 -4.81 7.76
N THR A 58 -9.13 -5.80 8.65
CA THR A 58 -8.93 -5.59 10.09
C THR A 58 -7.59 -4.93 10.38
N ILE A 59 -6.48 -5.43 9.81
CA ILE A 59 -5.15 -4.84 9.99
C ILE A 59 -5.13 -3.37 9.53
N ALA A 60 -5.70 -3.08 8.36
CA ALA A 60 -5.75 -1.72 7.83
C ALA A 60 -6.57 -0.77 8.71
N VAL A 61 -7.74 -1.20 9.19
CA VAL A 61 -8.62 -0.38 10.02
C VAL A 61 -8.03 -0.10 11.40
N TRP A 62 -7.27 -1.05 11.95
CA TRP A 62 -6.58 -0.88 13.23
C TRP A 62 -5.33 0.02 13.13
N ASP A 63 -4.66 0.06 11.98
CA ASP A 63 -3.53 0.97 11.73
C ASP A 63 -3.96 2.27 11.01
N ARG A 64 -4.82 3.05 11.68
CA ARG A 64 -5.38 4.30 11.15
C ARG A 64 -4.31 5.33 10.77
N ALA A 65 -3.20 5.36 11.52
CA ALA A 65 -2.09 6.26 11.25
C ALA A 65 -1.45 5.94 9.90
N GLN A 66 -1.21 4.66 9.62
CA GLN A 66 -0.66 4.21 8.35
C GLN A 66 -1.62 4.45 7.19
N VAL A 67 -2.92 4.16 7.33
CA VAL A 67 -3.93 4.47 6.30
C VAL A 67 -3.95 5.96 5.98
N PHE A 68 -3.89 6.82 7.01
CA PHE A 68 -3.83 8.26 6.81
C PHE A 68 -2.56 8.71 6.06
N LEU A 69 -1.43 8.07 6.33
CA LEU A 69 -0.19 8.31 5.58
C LEU A 69 -0.29 7.85 4.12
N TRP A 70 -0.96 6.73 3.83
CA TRP A 70 -1.25 6.31 2.46
C TRP A 70 -2.01 7.40 1.73
N LEU A 71 -3.14 7.84 2.29
CA LEU A 71 -4.00 8.87 1.71
C LEU A 71 -3.24 10.18 1.46
N LYS A 72 -2.42 10.65 2.41
CA LYS A 72 -1.59 11.84 2.24
C LYS A 72 -0.59 11.73 1.08
N ARG A 73 -0.06 10.54 0.81
CA ARG A 73 0.91 10.31 -0.28
C ARG A 73 0.25 10.19 -1.64
N THR A 74 -1.03 9.80 -1.71
CA THR A 74 -1.76 9.62 -2.99
C THR A 74 -1.63 10.86 -3.88
N GLY A 75 -1.89 12.06 -3.34
CA GLY A 75 -1.86 13.31 -4.11
C GLY A 75 -0.51 13.64 -4.77
N ARG A 76 0.59 13.03 -4.33
CA ARG A 76 1.91 13.20 -4.95
C ARG A 76 2.16 12.24 -6.12
N TYR A 77 1.67 11.00 -6.03
CA TYR A 77 2.07 9.93 -6.94
C TYR A 77 0.93 9.45 -7.85
N PHE A 78 -0.31 9.43 -7.34
CA PHE A 78 -1.45 8.95 -8.09
C PHE A 78 -1.67 9.70 -9.40
N PRO A 79 -1.62 11.05 -9.48
CA PRO A 79 -1.90 11.74 -10.73
C PRO A 79 -1.06 11.25 -11.91
N TYR A 80 0.24 10.99 -11.69
CA TYR A 80 1.12 10.44 -12.73
C TYR A 80 0.86 8.96 -13.02
N ILE A 81 0.61 8.14 -11.98
CA ILE A 81 0.28 6.72 -12.19
C ILE A 81 -1.03 6.59 -12.98
N GLU A 82 -2.04 7.38 -12.64
CA GLU A 82 -3.34 7.45 -13.30
C GLU A 82 -3.20 7.87 -14.76
N GLU A 83 -2.42 8.92 -15.04
CA GLU A 83 -2.07 9.35 -16.39
C GLU A 83 -1.44 8.20 -17.21
N LYS A 84 -0.42 7.53 -16.65
CA LYS A 84 0.28 6.45 -17.36
C LYS A 84 -0.56 5.19 -17.54
N LEU A 85 -1.43 4.85 -16.58
CA LEU A 85 -2.39 3.76 -16.75
C LEU A 85 -3.41 4.08 -17.84
N ALA A 86 -3.91 5.32 -17.88
CA ALA A 86 -4.84 5.77 -18.91
C ALA A 86 -4.20 5.76 -20.31
N GLU A 87 -2.96 6.24 -20.46
CA GLU A 87 -2.18 6.15 -21.70
C GLU A 87 -2.02 4.70 -22.19
N ALA A 88 -1.87 3.77 -21.25
CA ALA A 88 -1.73 2.34 -21.54
C ALA A 88 -3.07 1.61 -21.75
N GLY A 89 -4.21 2.27 -21.54
CA GLY A 89 -5.53 1.63 -21.60
C GLY A 89 -5.76 0.59 -20.49
N MET A 90 -5.06 0.72 -19.36
CA MET A 90 -5.11 -0.23 -18.25
C MET A 90 -6.09 0.24 -17.15
N PRO A 91 -6.63 -0.68 -16.32
CA PRO A 91 -7.50 -0.31 -15.20
C PRO A 91 -6.81 0.63 -14.20
N ASP A 92 -7.51 1.69 -13.82
CA ASP A 92 -7.06 2.69 -12.84
C ASP A 92 -6.74 2.07 -11.47
N GLU A 93 -7.49 1.04 -11.08
CA GLU A 93 -7.35 0.34 -9.79
C GLU A 93 -5.96 -0.30 -9.60
N LEU A 94 -5.20 -0.52 -10.68
CA LEU A 94 -3.82 -1.05 -10.59
C LEU A 94 -2.87 -0.12 -9.82
N LYS A 95 -3.19 1.17 -9.67
CA LYS A 95 -2.39 2.09 -8.85
C LYS A 95 -2.30 1.67 -7.39
N TYR A 96 -3.30 0.96 -6.87
CA TYR A 96 -3.30 0.47 -5.50
C TYR A 96 -2.23 -0.62 -5.26
N MET A 97 -1.70 -1.23 -6.32
CA MET A 97 -0.56 -2.13 -6.22
C MET A 97 0.68 -1.41 -5.66
N ALA A 98 0.91 -0.14 -6.01
CA ALA A 98 2.01 0.66 -5.43
C ALA A 98 1.81 0.91 -3.92
N VAL A 99 0.55 0.99 -3.46
CA VAL A 99 0.24 1.08 -2.03
C VAL A 99 0.56 -0.23 -1.33
N ALA A 100 0.13 -1.37 -1.89
CA ALA A 100 0.38 -2.70 -1.34
C ALA A 100 1.88 -3.03 -1.24
N GLU A 101 2.68 -2.61 -2.23
CA GLU A 101 4.11 -2.90 -2.28
C GLU A 101 4.95 -2.04 -1.33
N SER A 102 4.69 -0.73 -1.25
CA SER A 102 5.60 0.18 -0.54
C SER A 102 4.93 1.20 0.37
N ALA A 103 3.59 1.20 0.47
CA ALA A 103 2.85 2.30 1.08
C ALA A 103 3.14 3.66 0.41
N LEU A 104 3.43 3.65 -0.89
CA LEU A 104 3.87 4.81 -1.69
C LEU A 104 5.19 5.44 -1.22
N ILE A 105 6.15 4.61 -0.78
CA ILE A 105 7.48 5.05 -0.35
C ILE A 105 8.49 4.73 -1.45
N THR A 106 9.24 5.73 -1.92
CA THR A 106 10.16 5.59 -3.06
C THR A 106 11.57 5.14 -2.66
N ASP A 107 11.96 5.29 -1.40
CA ASP A 107 13.31 5.02 -0.88
C ASP A 107 13.40 3.80 0.04
N ILE A 108 12.40 2.92 0.00
CA ILE A 108 12.35 1.71 0.82
C ILE A 108 13.00 0.51 0.12
N LYS A 109 13.68 -0.33 0.93
CA LYS A 109 14.27 -1.59 0.50
C LYS A 109 13.81 -2.73 1.40
N SER A 110 13.22 -3.77 0.80
CA SER A 110 12.81 -4.96 1.55
C SER A 110 14.01 -5.83 1.96
N ARG A 111 13.77 -6.75 2.91
CA ARG A 111 14.74 -7.79 3.30
C ARG A 111 15.19 -8.64 2.12
N LYS A 112 14.29 -8.89 1.15
CA LYS A 112 14.56 -9.63 -0.09
C LYS A 112 15.24 -8.78 -1.17
N ARG A 113 15.55 -7.51 -0.90
CA ARG A 113 16.21 -6.54 -1.80
C ARG A 113 15.35 -6.03 -2.97
N ALA A 114 14.03 -6.15 -2.85
CA ALA A 114 13.10 -5.32 -3.61
C ALA A 114 13.26 -3.85 -3.19
N VAL A 115 13.09 -2.92 -4.12
CA VAL A 115 13.41 -1.49 -3.90
C VAL A 115 12.36 -0.60 -4.55
N GLY A 116 12.05 0.50 -3.88
CA GLY A 116 11.30 1.63 -4.39
C GLY A 116 9.79 1.45 -4.38
N LEU A 117 9.11 2.37 -5.05
CA LEU A 117 7.65 2.52 -5.02
C LEU A 117 6.91 1.21 -5.39
N TRP A 118 7.43 0.54 -6.40
CA TRP A 118 6.86 -0.68 -6.98
C TRP A 118 7.57 -1.96 -6.55
N GLN A 119 8.46 -1.87 -5.54
CA GLN A 119 9.23 -2.98 -4.98
C GLN A 119 9.88 -3.90 -6.02
N PHE A 120 10.59 -3.32 -7.00
CA PHE A 120 11.24 -4.12 -8.02
C PHE A 120 12.42 -4.91 -7.46
N MET A 121 12.43 -6.22 -7.72
CA MET A 121 13.65 -7.03 -7.66
C MET A 121 14.64 -6.57 -8.74
N SER A 122 15.93 -6.55 -8.43
CA SER A 122 16.95 -6.00 -9.35
C SER A 122 16.97 -6.67 -10.73
N ARG A 123 16.69 -7.99 -10.79
CA ARG A 123 16.60 -8.73 -12.06
C ARG A 123 15.35 -8.31 -12.86
N THR A 124 14.22 -8.19 -12.19
CA THR A 124 12.94 -7.79 -12.81
C THR A 124 13.01 -6.36 -13.31
N GLY A 125 13.50 -5.43 -12.49
CA GLY A 125 13.68 -4.03 -12.90
C GLY A 125 14.53 -3.89 -14.17
N ARG A 126 15.67 -4.59 -14.25
CA ARG A 126 16.49 -4.61 -15.47
C ARG A 126 15.76 -5.14 -16.70
N ARG A 127 14.92 -6.18 -16.53
CA ARG A 127 14.12 -6.73 -17.64
C ARG A 127 13.17 -5.68 -18.23
N TYR A 128 12.66 -4.77 -17.39
CA TYR A 128 11.76 -3.69 -17.78
C TYR A 128 12.46 -2.33 -17.91
N GLY A 129 13.77 -2.34 -18.19
CA GLY A 129 14.52 -1.13 -18.57
C GLY A 129 15.11 -0.32 -17.43
N LEU A 130 14.92 -0.70 -16.17
CA LEU A 130 15.48 0.02 -15.02
C LEU A 130 16.98 -0.27 -14.90
N ARG A 131 17.79 0.79 -15.06
CA ARG A 131 19.24 0.73 -14.93
C ARG A 131 19.63 0.69 -13.46
N LYS A 132 20.70 -0.06 -13.20
CA LYS A 132 21.31 -0.13 -11.88
C LYS A 132 22.82 -0.24 -12.02
N ASN A 133 23.54 0.70 -11.42
CA ASN A 133 24.98 0.68 -11.27
C ASN A 133 25.37 1.08 -9.83
N ARG A 134 26.63 1.49 -9.58
CA ARG A 134 27.10 1.81 -8.23
C ARG A 134 26.49 3.08 -7.64
N SER A 135 26.12 4.05 -8.48
CA SER A 135 25.63 5.36 -8.06
C SER A 135 24.16 5.61 -8.44
N LEU A 136 23.59 4.80 -9.33
CA LEU A 136 22.22 4.92 -9.83
C LEU A 136 21.46 3.62 -9.63
N ASP A 137 20.23 3.72 -9.13
CA ASP A 137 19.27 2.62 -9.10
C ASP A 137 17.89 3.17 -9.47
N GLU A 138 17.50 3.07 -10.75
CA GLU A 138 16.25 3.65 -11.27
C GLU A 138 14.98 2.96 -10.70
N ARG A 139 15.14 1.91 -9.90
CA ARG A 139 14.04 1.38 -9.09
C ARG A 139 13.58 2.35 -8.02
N LEU A 140 14.43 3.29 -7.61
CA LEU A 140 14.12 4.37 -6.66
C LEU A 140 13.47 5.58 -7.35
N ASP A 141 13.58 5.67 -8.67
CA ASP A 141 12.98 6.73 -9.46
C ASP A 141 11.51 6.39 -9.71
N PHE A 142 10.60 7.25 -9.26
CA PHE A 142 9.17 6.94 -9.28
C PHE A 142 8.61 6.90 -10.71
N GLU A 143 9.04 7.79 -11.61
CA GLU A 143 8.53 7.86 -12.97
C GLU A 143 9.00 6.64 -13.76
N GLN A 144 10.30 6.39 -13.74
CA GLN A 144 10.91 5.24 -14.43
C GLN A 144 10.35 3.92 -13.90
N SER A 145 10.25 3.77 -12.58
CA SER A 145 9.70 2.54 -11.98
C SER A 145 8.21 2.37 -12.25
N THR A 146 7.43 3.45 -12.40
CA THR A 146 6.01 3.38 -12.78
C THR A 146 5.85 2.88 -14.21
N GLU A 147 6.60 3.44 -15.16
CA GLU A 147 6.57 2.92 -16.53
C GLU A 147 6.98 1.45 -16.62
N ALA A 148 7.99 1.05 -15.84
CA ALA A 148 8.42 -0.34 -15.78
C ALA A 148 7.35 -1.26 -15.14
N ALA A 149 6.64 -0.80 -14.11
CA ALA A 149 5.56 -1.52 -13.45
C ALA A 149 4.37 -1.74 -14.39
N ILE A 150 3.98 -0.71 -15.13
CA ILE A 150 2.91 -0.77 -16.14
C ILE A 150 3.26 -1.80 -17.22
N LYS A 151 4.48 -1.74 -17.78
CA LYS A 151 4.96 -2.75 -18.75
C LYS A 151 4.97 -4.16 -18.17
N TYR A 152 5.31 -4.31 -16.89
CA TYR A 152 5.32 -5.61 -16.23
C TYR A 152 3.89 -6.15 -16.02
N LEU A 153 2.99 -5.33 -15.48
CA LEU A 153 1.59 -5.69 -15.27
C LEU A 153 0.89 -6.04 -16.58
N GLN A 154 1.12 -5.26 -17.64
CA GLN A 154 0.60 -5.58 -18.98
C GLN A 154 1.10 -6.95 -19.44
N ARG A 155 2.41 -7.23 -19.30
CA ARG A 155 2.98 -8.53 -19.70
C ARG A 155 2.40 -9.70 -18.92
N LEU A 156 2.08 -9.51 -17.64
CA LEU A 156 1.44 -10.51 -16.79
C LEU A 156 -0.02 -10.71 -17.21
N HIS A 157 -0.75 -9.63 -17.48
CA HIS A 157 -2.10 -9.70 -18.00
C HIS A 157 -2.13 -10.42 -19.35
N ASP A 158 -1.27 -10.08 -20.31
CA ASP A 158 -1.15 -10.78 -21.61
C ASP A 158 -0.86 -12.29 -21.46
N LYS A 159 -0.27 -12.70 -20.32
CA LYS A 159 0.03 -14.11 -20.04
C LYS A 159 -1.16 -14.85 -19.45
N PHE A 160 -1.91 -14.20 -18.57
CA PHE A 160 -2.97 -14.87 -17.79
C PHE A 160 -4.38 -14.54 -18.28
N ASP A 161 -4.53 -13.50 -19.10
CA ASP A 161 -5.79 -12.92 -19.54
C ASP A 161 -6.75 -12.63 -18.36
N ASN A 162 -6.15 -12.19 -17.24
CA ASN A 162 -6.84 -11.98 -15.97
C ASN A 162 -6.00 -11.09 -15.05
N TRP A 163 -6.58 -9.98 -14.57
CA TRP A 163 -5.94 -9.00 -13.70
C TRP A 163 -5.69 -9.53 -12.30
N THR A 164 -6.59 -10.33 -11.73
CA THR A 164 -6.40 -10.91 -10.39
C THR A 164 -5.17 -11.82 -10.37
N LEU A 165 -5.01 -12.66 -11.40
CA LEU A 165 -3.83 -13.52 -11.58
C LEU A 165 -2.58 -12.70 -11.89
N ALA A 166 -2.70 -11.62 -12.66
CA ALA A 166 -1.58 -10.72 -12.92
C ALA A 166 -1.06 -10.06 -11.64
N LEU A 167 -1.96 -9.53 -10.80
CA LEU A 167 -1.62 -8.94 -9.50
C LEU A 167 -1.00 -9.99 -8.56
N ALA A 168 -1.58 -11.19 -8.50
CA ALA A 168 -1.04 -12.28 -7.69
C ALA A 168 0.37 -12.72 -8.15
N ALA A 169 0.64 -12.69 -9.46
CA ALA A 169 1.93 -13.07 -10.03
C ALA A 169 3.00 -11.95 -9.97
N TYR A 170 2.59 -10.72 -9.68
CA TYR A 170 3.52 -9.60 -9.53
C TYR A 170 4.32 -9.71 -8.23
N ASN A 171 3.68 -10.18 -7.15
CA ASN A 171 4.24 -10.35 -5.81
C ASN A 171 5.12 -11.63 -5.69
#